data_AF-A0A2V7E1Q4-F1
#
_entry.id   AF-A0A2V7E1Q4-F1
#
_cell.length_a   1.000
_cell.length_b   1.000
_cell.length_c   1.000
_cell.angle_alpha   90.00
_cell.angle_beta   90.00
_cell.angle_gamma   90.00
#
_symmetry.space_group_name_H-M   'P 1'
#
loop_
_entity.id
_entity.type
_entity.pdbx_description
1 polymer ?
#
loop_
_entity_poly.entity_id
_entity_poly.type
_entity_poly.pdbx_seq_one_letter_code
_entity_poly.pdbx_strand_id
1 'polypeptide(L)'
;MKRRLAFLVCALALVAGCKSTPTEQRTSHGPSAEELFFLQSVLTNRREPSFDERRYWEGQLDFRIGQYLNQHPEDANSLDVSSFKFYRRAAVGQSKEQVMILLGAPLAVSSDGGEIEKLAHRYGPVIKGNATEAWVYPVGWTIYFAGSRVIDITQYLEK
;
A
#
# COMPACT_ATOMS: atom_id res chain seq x y z
N MET A 1 27.42 -54.41 -4.24
CA MET A 1 26.75 -53.34 -5.01
C MET A 1 25.50 -52.73 -4.35
N LYS A 2 24.97 -53.23 -3.21
CA LYS A 2 23.73 -52.69 -2.60
C LYS A 2 23.91 -51.52 -1.61
N ARG A 3 25.14 -51.24 -1.15
CA ARG A 3 25.43 -50.20 -0.14
C ARG A 3 25.62 -48.78 -0.70
N ARG A 4 25.91 -48.64 -2.00
CA ARG A 4 26.17 -47.33 -2.64
C ARG A 4 24.91 -46.66 -3.20
N LEU A 5 23.83 -47.43 -3.39
CA LEU A 5 22.56 -46.90 -3.90
C LEU A 5 21.73 -46.19 -2.81
N ALA A 6 21.89 -46.60 -1.55
CA ALA A 6 21.17 -46.01 -0.42
C ALA A 6 21.62 -44.57 -0.10
N PHE A 7 22.87 -44.23 -0.39
CA PHE A 7 23.40 -42.87 -0.19
C PHE A 7 22.94 -41.88 -1.26
N LEU A 8 22.59 -42.34 -2.47
CA LEU A 8 22.11 -41.45 -3.53
C LEU A 8 20.67 -40.98 -3.31
N VAL A 9 19.84 -41.78 -2.63
CA VAL A 9 18.43 -41.45 -2.39
C VAL A 9 18.26 -40.46 -1.23
N CYS A 10 19.15 -40.50 -0.22
CA CYS A 10 19.12 -39.50 0.88
C CYS A 10 19.65 -38.12 0.49
N ALA A 11 20.46 -38.02 -0.58
CA ALA A 11 21.00 -36.74 -1.04
C ALA A 11 19.99 -35.92 -1.86
N LEU A 12 18.94 -36.53 -2.42
CA LEU A 12 17.92 -35.83 -3.21
C LEU A 12 16.78 -35.23 -2.37
N ALA A 13 16.65 -35.60 -1.09
CA ALA A 13 15.55 -35.13 -0.23
C ALA A 13 15.81 -33.75 0.43
N LEU A 14 16.99 -33.15 0.22
CA LEU A 14 17.35 -31.86 0.80
C LEU A 14 17.05 -30.65 -0.10
N VAL A 15 16.47 -30.86 -1.29
CA VAL A 15 15.81 -29.78 -2.04
C VAL A 15 14.39 -29.60 -1.50
N ALA A 16 14.27 -29.46 -0.17
CA ALA A 16 13.08 -28.87 0.41
C ALA A 16 13.02 -27.44 -0.12
N GLY A 17 12.13 -27.22 -1.09
CA GLY A 17 11.95 -25.92 -1.72
C GLY A 17 11.91 -24.85 -0.63
N CYS A 18 12.77 -23.83 -0.78
CA CYS A 18 12.58 -22.59 -0.07
C CYS A 18 11.20 -22.08 -0.48
N LYS A 19 10.16 -22.38 0.32
CA LYS A 19 8.92 -21.64 0.27
C LYS A 19 9.31 -20.20 0.56
N SER A 20 9.39 -19.39 -0.49
CA SER A 20 9.50 -17.95 -0.38
C SER A 20 8.29 -17.50 0.41
N THR A 21 8.49 -17.19 1.69
CA THR A 21 7.41 -16.64 2.51
C THR A 21 7.01 -15.30 1.93
N PRO A 22 5.70 -15.05 1.70
CA PRO A 22 5.20 -13.74 1.33
C PRO A 22 5.75 -12.67 2.28
N THR A 23 6.08 -11.50 1.73
CA THR A 23 6.47 -10.37 2.58
C THR A 23 5.19 -9.67 3.02
N GLU A 24 4.86 -9.83 4.29
CA GLU A 24 3.68 -9.20 4.90
C GLU A 24 4.11 -8.20 5.97
N GLN A 25 3.72 -6.94 5.81
CA GLN A 25 4.07 -5.86 6.75
C GLN A 25 2.86 -5.02 7.15
N ARG A 26 2.94 -4.47 8.37
CA ARG A 26 2.04 -3.46 8.91
C ARG A 26 2.85 -2.21 9.22
N THR A 27 2.36 -1.03 8.82
CA THR A 27 3.14 0.21 8.84
C THR A 27 2.23 1.41 9.09
N SER A 28 2.78 2.49 9.64
CA SER A 28 2.10 3.78 9.74
C SER A 28 2.10 4.57 8.43
N HIS A 29 2.94 4.17 7.47
CA HIS A 29 3.15 4.85 6.20
C HIS A 29 2.99 3.89 5.03
N GLY A 30 2.05 4.20 4.14
CA GLY A 30 1.74 3.45 2.93
C GLY A 30 2.47 3.95 1.69
N PRO A 31 1.96 3.67 0.48
CA PRO A 31 2.62 4.05 -0.76
C PRO A 31 2.71 5.57 -0.91
N SER A 32 3.75 6.02 -1.62
CA SER A 32 3.84 7.40 -2.06
C SER A 32 3.03 7.63 -3.34
N ALA A 33 2.61 8.87 -3.55
CA ALA A 33 1.95 9.28 -4.79
C ALA A 33 2.88 9.06 -6.01
N GLU A 34 4.18 9.30 -5.84
CA GLU A 34 5.18 9.14 -6.90
C GLU A 34 5.36 7.68 -7.30
N GLU A 35 5.42 6.77 -6.34
CA GLU A 35 5.51 5.32 -6.59
C GLU A 35 4.34 4.83 -7.45
N LEU A 36 3.11 5.24 -7.12
CA LEU A 36 1.94 4.85 -7.90
C LEU A 36 1.90 5.51 -9.28
N PHE A 37 2.33 6.77 -9.39
CA PHE A 37 2.44 7.44 -10.69
C PHE A 37 3.44 6.73 -11.61
N PHE A 38 4.62 6.39 -11.09
CA PHE A 38 5.62 5.62 -11.81
C PHE A 38 5.08 4.27 -12.26
N LEU A 39 4.48 3.53 -11.33
CA LEU A 39 3.88 2.23 -11.62
C LEU A 39 2.81 2.34 -12.70
N GLN A 40 1.92 3.33 -12.61
CA GLN A 40 0.88 3.55 -13.61
C GLN A 40 1.48 3.84 -14.98
N SER A 41 2.54 4.64 -15.07
CA SER A 41 3.22 4.91 -16.34
C SER A 41 3.85 3.66 -16.93
N VAL A 42 4.51 2.84 -16.10
CA VAL A 42 5.10 1.57 -16.56
C VAL A 42 4.00 0.61 -17.05
N LEU A 43 2.88 0.50 -16.34
CA LEU A 43 1.78 -0.38 -16.72
C LEU A 43 1.05 0.09 -17.99
N THR A 44 0.85 1.41 -18.14
CA THR A 44 0.05 1.98 -19.24
C THR A 44 0.89 2.23 -20.49
N ASN A 45 2.07 2.83 -20.30
CA ASN A 45 2.94 3.32 -21.38
C ASN A 45 4.11 2.38 -21.67
N ARG A 46 4.32 1.34 -20.86
CA ARG A 46 5.45 0.39 -20.95
C ARG A 46 6.83 1.07 -20.84
N ARG A 47 6.88 2.25 -20.21
CA ARG A 47 8.09 3.00 -19.92
C ARG A 47 7.92 3.83 -18.65
N GLU A 48 9.03 4.24 -18.07
CA GLU A 48 9.03 5.25 -17.01
C GLU A 48 8.51 6.60 -17.53
N PRO A 49 7.92 7.44 -16.65
CA PRO A 49 7.51 8.78 -17.01
C PRO A 49 8.72 9.63 -17.40
N SER A 50 8.56 10.44 -18.45
CA SER A 50 9.58 11.41 -18.86
C SER A 50 9.73 12.52 -17.81
N PHE A 51 10.79 13.32 -17.95
CA PHE A 51 11.00 14.47 -17.07
C PHE A 51 9.82 15.46 -17.12
N ASP A 52 9.31 15.77 -18.32
CA ASP A 52 8.20 16.69 -18.49
C ASP A 52 6.89 16.15 -17.92
N GLU A 53 6.62 14.84 -18.11
CA GLU A 53 5.45 14.18 -17.54
C GLU A 53 5.49 14.20 -16.01
N ARG A 54 6.65 13.93 -15.41
CA ARG A 54 6.84 13.99 -13.97
C ARG A 54 6.64 15.41 -13.45
N ARG A 55 7.25 16.41 -14.08
CA ARG A 55 7.12 17.82 -13.68
C ARG A 55 5.67 18.29 -13.76
N TYR A 56 4.95 17.90 -14.81
CA TYR A 56 3.54 18.22 -14.95
C TYR A 56 2.70 17.56 -13.85
N TRP A 57 2.93 16.27 -13.60
CA TRP A 57 2.23 15.52 -12.55
C TRP A 57 2.49 16.11 -11.15
N GLU A 58 3.74 16.44 -10.82
CA GLU A 58 4.12 17.07 -9.56
C GLU A 58 3.37 18.39 -9.35
N GLY A 59 3.33 19.26 -10.38
CA GLY A 59 2.61 20.52 -10.32
C GLY A 59 1.10 20.35 -10.10
N GLN A 60 0.50 19.34 -10.73
CA GLN A 60 -0.93 19.02 -10.53
C GLN A 60 -1.19 18.45 -9.13
N LEU A 61 -0.28 17.66 -8.57
CA LEU A 61 -0.39 17.17 -7.21
C LEU A 61 -0.25 18.31 -6.19
N ASP A 62 0.75 19.17 -6.35
CA ASP A 62 0.95 20.34 -5.49
C ASP A 62 -0.24 21.30 -5.51
N PHE A 63 -0.82 21.52 -6.69
CA PHE A 63 -2.03 22.32 -6.82
C PHE A 63 -3.20 21.73 -6.03
N ARG A 64 -3.47 20.43 -6.17
CA ARG A 64 -4.56 19.74 -5.45
C ARG A 64 -4.34 19.73 -3.93
N ILE A 65 -3.12 19.47 -3.47
CA ILE A 65 -2.75 19.55 -2.05
C ILE A 65 -2.97 20.98 -1.54
N GLY A 66 -2.52 22.00 -2.28
CA GLY A 66 -2.71 23.40 -1.92
C GLY A 66 -4.18 23.79 -1.83
N GLN A 67 -5.00 23.39 -2.80
CA GLN A 67 -6.45 23.62 -2.76
C GLN A 67 -7.09 22.96 -1.53
N TYR A 68 -6.75 21.70 -1.24
CA TYR A 68 -7.28 21.00 -0.07
C TYR A 68 -6.94 21.70 1.23
N LEU A 69 -5.67 22.09 1.42
CA LEU A 69 -5.22 22.75 2.66
C LEU A 69 -5.80 24.15 2.84
N ASN A 70 -6.12 24.84 1.74
CA ASN A 70 -6.83 26.12 1.80
C ASN A 70 -8.29 25.95 2.23
N GLN A 71 -8.91 24.83 1.87
CA GLN A 71 -10.30 24.50 2.22
C GLN A 71 -10.43 23.88 3.62
N HIS A 72 -9.35 23.29 4.14
CA HIS A 72 -9.28 22.63 5.45
C HIS A 72 -8.15 23.22 6.32
N PRO A 73 -8.28 24.46 6.82
CA PRO A 73 -7.23 25.12 7.61
C PRO A 73 -6.85 24.36 8.89
N GLU A 74 -7.77 23.57 9.45
CA GLU A 74 -7.55 22.69 10.59
C GLU A 74 -6.55 21.58 10.29
N ASP A 75 -6.59 21.01 9.09
CA ASP A 75 -5.66 19.97 8.66
C ASP A 75 -4.27 20.54 8.36
N ALA A 76 -4.19 21.80 7.94
CA ALA A 76 -2.92 22.49 7.68
C ALA A 76 -2.03 22.61 8.93
N ASN A 77 -2.62 22.56 10.13
CA ASN A 77 -1.93 22.65 11.41
C ASN A 77 -1.79 21.28 12.12
N SER A 78 -2.25 20.20 11.48
CA SER A 78 -2.21 18.85 12.05
C SER A 78 -0.80 18.23 12.01
N LEU A 79 -0.55 17.25 12.88
CA LEU A 79 0.71 16.49 12.90
C LEU A 79 0.95 15.74 11.57
N ASP A 80 -0.13 15.28 10.94
CA ASP A 80 -0.09 14.43 9.75
C ASP A 80 0.07 15.23 8.45
N VAL A 81 -0.01 16.56 8.50
CA VAL A 81 0.18 17.45 7.35
C VAL A 81 1.54 17.23 6.69
N SER A 82 2.56 16.85 7.47
CA SER A 82 3.91 16.61 6.93
C SER A 82 3.94 15.39 6.01
N SER A 83 3.23 14.32 6.37
CA SER A 83 3.07 13.12 5.54
C SER A 83 2.30 13.41 4.26
N PHE A 84 1.29 14.27 4.34
CA PHE A 84 0.46 14.65 3.19
C PHE A 84 1.17 15.62 2.24
N LYS A 85 1.76 16.70 2.76
CA LYS A 85 2.32 17.79 1.96
C LYS A 85 3.77 17.54 1.54
N PHE A 86 4.62 17.10 2.46
CA PHE A 86 6.07 16.99 2.20
C PHE A 86 6.44 15.60 1.71
N TYR A 87 6.01 14.55 2.40
CA TYR A 87 6.32 13.17 2.01
C TYR A 87 5.38 12.62 0.92
N ARG A 88 4.25 13.30 0.68
CA ARG A 88 3.26 12.97 -0.37
C ARG A 88 2.89 11.48 -0.37
N ARG A 89 2.67 10.93 0.82
CA ARG A 89 2.38 9.51 1.02
C ARG A 89 1.20 9.28 1.94
N ALA A 90 0.53 8.15 1.73
CA ALA A 90 -0.54 7.73 2.61
C ALA A 90 0.02 7.44 4.02
N ALA A 91 -0.69 7.86 5.05
CA ALA A 91 -0.32 7.64 6.44
C ALA A 91 -1.55 7.45 7.34
N VAL A 92 -1.35 6.73 8.44
CA VAL A 92 -2.35 6.65 9.52
C VAL A 92 -2.68 8.07 10.02
N GLY A 93 -3.96 8.33 10.32
CA GLY A 93 -4.48 9.65 10.73
C GLY A 93 -5.03 10.49 9.58
N GLN A 94 -4.61 10.23 8.34
CA GLN A 94 -5.10 10.97 7.18
C GLN A 94 -6.59 10.74 6.92
N SER A 95 -7.24 11.73 6.29
CA SER A 95 -8.61 11.60 5.80
C SER A 95 -8.66 10.77 4.51
N LYS A 96 -9.83 10.19 4.21
CA LYS A 96 -10.09 9.54 2.91
C LYS A 96 -9.79 10.46 1.73
N GLU A 97 -10.11 11.74 1.85
CA GLU A 97 -9.88 12.73 0.80
C GLU A 97 -8.39 12.98 0.56
N GLN A 98 -7.59 13.09 1.64
CA GLN A 98 -6.14 13.17 1.54
C GLN A 98 -5.55 11.96 0.82
N VAL A 99 -5.99 10.75 1.19
CA VAL A 99 -5.56 9.51 0.52
C VAL A 99 -5.93 9.52 -0.97
N MET A 100 -7.15 9.95 -1.31
CA MET A 100 -7.62 10.06 -2.69
C MET A 100 -6.85 11.10 -3.52
N ILE A 101 -6.48 12.24 -2.92
CA ILE A 101 -5.65 13.26 -3.57
C ILE A 101 -4.29 12.70 -3.94
N LEU A 102 -3.66 11.97 -3.01
CA LEU A 102 -2.33 11.39 -3.18
C LEU A 102 -2.32 10.21 -4.14
N LEU A 103 -3.20 9.22 -3.90
CA LEU A 103 -3.11 7.90 -4.54
C LEU A 103 -4.13 7.71 -5.66
N GLY A 104 -5.13 8.59 -5.77
CA GLY A 104 -6.26 8.38 -6.65
C GLY A 104 -7.18 7.26 -6.19
N ALA A 105 -8.03 6.81 -7.11
CA ALA A 105 -9.02 5.78 -6.83
C ALA A 105 -8.35 4.43 -6.51
N PRO A 106 -8.83 3.71 -5.49
CA PRO A 106 -8.33 2.37 -5.19
C PRO A 106 -8.76 1.35 -6.26
N LEU A 107 -8.02 0.25 -6.35
CA LEU A 107 -8.37 -0.89 -7.21
C LEU A 107 -9.64 -1.60 -6.73
N ALA A 108 -9.86 -1.64 -5.42
CA ALA A 108 -11.05 -2.20 -4.80
C ALA A 108 -11.36 -1.51 -3.48
N VAL A 109 -12.64 -1.49 -3.12
CA VAL A 109 -13.15 -0.99 -1.83
C VAL A 109 -14.00 -2.09 -1.22
N SER A 110 -13.81 -2.35 0.08
CA SER A 110 -14.65 -3.28 0.85
C SER A 110 -15.08 -2.66 2.17
N SER A 111 -16.35 -2.84 2.52
CA SER A 111 -16.93 -2.54 3.83
C SER A 111 -17.41 -3.81 4.55
N ASP A 112 -17.23 -4.99 3.94
CA ASP A 112 -17.57 -6.26 4.57
C ASP A 112 -16.49 -6.66 5.57
N GLY A 113 -16.90 -6.92 6.81
CA GLY A 113 -15.96 -7.25 7.89
C GLY A 113 -15.19 -8.56 7.68
N GLY A 114 -15.74 -9.51 6.92
CA GLY A 114 -15.06 -10.76 6.56
C GLY A 114 -13.98 -10.52 5.51
N GLU A 115 -14.28 -9.74 4.47
CA GLU A 115 -13.28 -9.35 3.46
C GLU A 115 -12.20 -8.43 4.04
N ILE A 116 -12.54 -7.51 4.95
CA ILE A 116 -11.54 -6.68 5.66
C ILE A 116 -10.56 -7.57 6.45
N GLU A 117 -11.06 -8.56 7.19
CA GLU A 117 -10.22 -9.50 7.94
C GLU A 117 -9.30 -10.32 7.02
N LYS A 118 -9.85 -10.79 5.89
CA LYS A 118 -9.08 -11.53 4.88
C LYS A 118 -7.97 -10.66 4.27
N LEU A 119 -8.27 -9.42 3.89
CA LEU A 119 -7.28 -8.47 3.37
C LEU A 119 -6.19 -8.16 4.40
N ALA A 120 -6.54 -8.14 5.68
CA ALA A 120 -5.61 -7.89 6.79
C ALA A 120 -4.73 -9.10 7.12
N HIS A 121 -4.97 -10.28 6.54
CA HIS A 121 -4.17 -11.49 6.70
C HIS A 121 -3.83 -11.75 8.18
N ARG A 122 -2.54 -11.77 8.56
CA ARG A 122 -2.14 -12.08 9.95
C ARG A 122 -2.51 -10.99 10.94
N TYR A 123 -2.77 -9.77 10.45
CA TYR A 123 -3.14 -8.61 11.25
C TYR A 123 -4.66 -8.45 11.43
N GLY A 124 -5.46 -9.33 10.82
CA GLY A 124 -6.93 -9.35 10.91
C GLY A 124 -7.48 -9.16 12.32
N PRO A 125 -7.01 -9.90 13.35
CA PRO A 125 -7.50 -9.75 14.72
C PRO A 125 -7.35 -8.34 15.31
N VAL A 126 -6.35 -7.57 14.87
CA VAL A 126 -6.08 -6.21 15.38
C VAL A 126 -6.86 -5.15 14.59
N ILE A 127 -7.12 -5.41 13.30
CA ILE A 127 -7.72 -4.45 12.37
C ILE A 127 -9.25 -4.54 12.36
N LYS A 128 -9.82 -5.76 12.35
CA LYS A 128 -11.26 -6.01 12.16
C LYS A 128 -12.16 -5.28 13.16
N GLY A 129 -11.74 -5.17 14.42
CA GLY A 129 -12.55 -4.54 15.47
C GLY A 129 -12.72 -3.03 15.32
N ASN A 130 -11.84 -2.40 14.53
CA ASN A 130 -11.78 -0.94 14.40
C ASN A 130 -12.05 -0.46 12.96
N ALA A 131 -11.75 -1.30 11.96
CA ALA A 131 -11.90 -0.95 10.56
C ALA A 131 -13.35 -1.13 10.07
N THR A 132 -13.90 -0.08 9.46
CA THR A 132 -15.20 -0.08 8.79
C THR A 132 -15.08 -0.20 7.28
N GLU A 133 -13.89 0.07 6.71
CA GLU A 133 -13.65 0.05 5.27
C GLU A 133 -12.18 -0.26 4.97
N ALA A 134 -11.92 -0.91 3.84
CA ALA A 134 -10.58 -1.19 3.33
C ALA A 134 -10.48 -0.80 1.85
N TRP A 135 -9.40 -0.10 1.50
CA TRP A 135 -9.04 0.27 0.13
C TRP A 135 -7.81 -0.47 -0.32
N VAL A 136 -7.89 -1.16 -1.45
CA VAL A 136 -6.79 -1.91 -2.03
C VAL A 136 -6.10 -1.08 -3.10
N TYR A 137 -4.79 -0.97 -3.01
CA TYR A 137 -3.92 -0.28 -3.95
C TYR A 137 -2.93 -1.27 -4.59
N PRO A 138 -2.30 -0.89 -5.72
CA PRO A 138 -1.30 -1.73 -6.36
C PRO A 138 -0.17 -2.15 -5.42
N VAL A 139 0.58 -3.19 -5.82
CA VAL A 139 1.75 -3.68 -5.07
C VAL A 139 1.38 -4.13 -3.66
N GLY A 140 0.19 -4.72 -3.51
CA GLY A 140 -0.24 -5.38 -2.27
C GLY A 140 -0.63 -4.46 -1.14
N TRP A 141 -0.72 -3.14 -1.37
CA TRP A 141 -1.07 -2.17 -0.34
C TRP A 141 -2.56 -2.24 0.00
N THR A 142 -2.88 -2.27 1.30
CA THR A 142 -4.24 -2.10 1.78
C THR A 142 -4.26 -1.00 2.86
N ILE A 143 -5.19 -0.07 2.72
CA ILE A 143 -5.42 1.04 3.66
C ILE A 143 -6.76 0.80 4.36
N TYR A 144 -6.76 0.81 5.69
CA TYR A 144 -7.95 0.55 6.50
C TYR A 144 -8.43 1.83 7.17
N PHE A 145 -9.75 2.01 7.18
CA PHE A 145 -10.39 3.21 7.69
C PHE A 145 -11.36 2.87 8.83
N ALA A 146 -11.42 3.75 9.81
CA ALA A 146 -12.55 3.87 10.73
C ALA A 146 -13.31 5.16 10.39
N GLY A 147 -14.50 5.04 9.81
CA GLY A 147 -15.23 6.19 9.30
C GLY A 147 -14.44 6.92 8.21
N SER A 148 -14.00 8.15 8.49
CA SER A 148 -13.28 9.01 7.54
C SER A 148 -11.76 9.00 7.67
N ARG A 149 -11.20 8.30 8.68
CA ARG A 149 -9.78 8.37 9.04
C ARG A 149 -9.08 7.05 8.80
N VAL A 150 -7.85 7.11 8.27
CA VAL A 150 -6.95 5.96 8.16
C VAL A 150 -6.54 5.52 9.56
N ILE A 151 -6.73 4.24 9.88
CA ILE A 151 -6.34 3.67 11.16
C ILE A 151 -5.20 2.66 11.05
N ASP A 152 -5.00 2.06 9.87
CA ASP A 152 -3.97 1.05 9.66
C ASP A 152 -3.60 0.95 8.18
N ILE A 153 -2.39 0.47 7.91
CA ILE A 153 -1.89 0.23 6.56
C ILE A 153 -1.08 -1.07 6.58
N THR A 154 -1.40 -1.97 5.65
CA THR A 154 -0.65 -3.21 5.45
C THR A 154 -0.15 -3.31 4.01
N GLN A 155 0.88 -4.13 3.81
CA GLN A 155 1.30 -4.56 2.49
C GLN A 155 1.52 -6.06 2.50
N TYR A 156 0.94 -6.73 1.51
CA TYR A 156 1.12 -8.14 1.27
C TYR A 156 1.69 -8.37 -0.14
N LEU A 157 2.95 -8.84 -0.20
CA LEU A 157 3.63 -9.14 -1.45
C LEU A 157 3.75 -10.65 -1.62
N GLU A 158 3.10 -11.18 -2.65
CA GLU A 158 3.40 -12.50 -3.17
C GLU A 158 4.77 -12.44 -3.88
N LYS A 159 5.68 -13.33 -3.49
CA LYS A 159 7.03 -13.44 -4.06
C LYS A 159 7.06 -14.40 -5.24
#